data_AF-B9UNQ9-F1
#
_entry.id   AF-B9UNQ9-F1
#
_cell.length_a   1.000
_cell.length_b   1.000
_cell.length_c   1.000
_cell.angle_alpha   90.00
_cell.angle_beta   90.00
_cell.angle_gamma   90.00
#
_symmetry.space_group_name_H-M   'P 1'
#
loop_
_entity.id
_entity.type
_entity.pdbx_description
1 polymer ?
#
loop_
_entity_poly.entity_id
_entity_poly.type
_entity_poly.pdbx_seq_one_letter_code
_entity_poly.pdbx_strand_id
1 'polypeptide(L)'
;SAIYDEISSKFDGCCFIKNIREESSKNGSEKLQEKIIFGVLKQKQVTIERVEEGRQMIKDRLCHKMVLIVLDDVNQLDQLKALAGSHD
;
A
#
# COMPACT_ATOMS: atom_id res chain seq x y z
N SER A 1 13.02 9.70 2.13
CA SER A 1 14.18 8.77 2.28
C SER A 1 14.98 8.97 1.02
N ALA A 2 16.26 9.32 1.11
CA ALA A 2 17.07 9.64 -0.07
C ALA A 2 17.02 8.53 -1.14
N ILE A 3 16.98 7.26 -0.71
CA ILE A 3 16.87 6.09 -1.61
C ILE A 3 15.52 6.09 -2.33
N TYR A 4 14.40 6.29 -1.62
CA TYR A 4 13.07 6.32 -2.25
C TYR A 4 13.00 7.41 -3.32
N ASP A 5 13.50 8.60 -3.01
CA ASP A 5 13.48 9.75 -3.92
C ASP A 5 14.33 9.46 -5.18
N GLU A 6 15.43 8.73 -5.04
CA GLU A 6 16.31 8.34 -6.15
C GLU A 6 15.70 7.26 -7.05
N ILE A 7 15.07 6.23 -6.49
CA ILE A 7 14.64 5.05 -7.26
C ILE A 7 13.19 5.10 -7.72
N SER A 8 12.34 5.92 -7.08
CA SER A 8 10.89 5.96 -7.35
C SER A 8 10.55 6.27 -8.81
N SER A 9 11.38 7.08 -9.48
CA SER A 9 11.23 7.44 -10.89
C SER A 9 11.33 6.26 -11.87
N LYS A 10 11.89 5.12 -11.43
CA LYS A 10 12.03 3.91 -12.24
C LYS A 10 10.74 3.09 -12.30
N PHE A 11 9.75 3.37 -11.46
CA PHE A 11 8.52 2.57 -11.32
C PHE A 11 7.32 3.29 -11.93
N ASP A 12 6.35 2.53 -12.42
CA ASP A 12 5.08 3.04 -12.99
C ASP A 12 4.21 3.74 -11.94
N GLY A 13 4.41 3.38 -10.68
CA GLY A 13 3.75 3.99 -9.53
C GLY A 13 4.55 3.74 -8.26
N CYS A 14 4.52 4.71 -7.36
CA CYS A 14 5.22 4.59 -6.08
C CYS A 14 4.40 5.16 -4.94
N CYS A 15 4.56 4.60 -3.76
CA CYS A 15 3.91 5.07 -2.55
C CYS A 15 4.83 4.86 -1.35
N PHE A 16 4.94 5.89 -0.51
CA PHE A 16 5.61 5.79 0.78
C PHE A 16 4.55 5.99 1.86
N ILE A 17 4.35 4.98 2.70
CA ILE A 17 3.47 5.06 3.86
C ILE A 17 4.31 5.01 5.13
N LYS A 18 4.20 6.07 5.94
CA LYS A 18 4.88 6.22 7.23
C LYS A 18 4.01 5.74 8.38
N ASN A 19 4.65 5.37 9.49
CA ASN A 19 4.00 5.05 10.76
C ASN A 19 2.91 3.96 10.64
N ILE A 20 3.22 2.85 9.96
CA ILE A 20 2.25 1.77 9.70
C ILE A 20 1.61 1.26 10.98
N ARG A 21 2.40 1.05 12.04
CA ARG A 21 1.91 0.66 13.36
C ARG A 21 0.80 1.57 13.90
N GLU A 22 1.02 2.88 13.84
CA GLU A 22 0.06 3.86 14.35
C GLU A 22 -1.17 3.96 13.46
N GLU A 23 -0.96 4.01 12.15
CA GLU A 23 -2.02 4.12 11.15
C GLU A 23 -2.94 2.90 11.13
N SER A 24 -2.38 1.68 11.20
CA SER A 24 -3.19 0.46 11.27
C SER A 24 -4.03 0.42 12.55
N SER A 25 -3.48 0.90 13.67
CA SER A 25 -4.18 0.91 14.95
C SER A 25 -5.28 1.97 15.04
N LYS A 26 -5.10 3.13 14.39
CA LYS A 26 -6.05 4.26 14.46
C LYS A 26 -7.13 4.17 13.40
N ASN A 27 -6.74 3.84 12.17
CA ASN A 27 -7.57 3.98 10.98
C ASN A 27 -7.93 2.64 10.34
N GLY A 28 -7.37 1.53 10.83
CA GLY A 28 -7.55 0.21 10.23
C GLY A 28 -6.67 -0.01 9.01
N SER A 29 -6.64 -1.27 8.56
CA SER A 29 -5.85 -1.69 7.39
C SER A 29 -6.48 -1.24 6.08
N GLU A 30 -7.80 -1.08 6.04
CA GLU A 30 -8.57 -0.59 4.91
C GLU A 30 -8.08 0.79 4.48
N LYS A 31 -7.84 1.70 5.44
CA LYS A 31 -7.32 3.03 5.15
C LYS A 31 -5.91 3.00 4.57
N LEU A 32 -5.09 2.05 5.00
CA LEU A 32 -3.76 1.85 4.44
C LEU A 32 -3.83 1.35 2.99
N GLN A 33 -4.76 0.45 2.68
CA GLN A 33 -5.00 -0.02 1.32
C GLN A 33 -5.50 1.11 0.41
N GLU A 34 -6.40 1.96 0.89
CA GLU A 34 -6.85 3.15 0.17
C GLU A 34 -5.67 4.09 -0.15
N LYS A 35 -4.77 4.30 0.82
CA LYS A 35 -3.54 5.11 0.63
C LYS A 35 -2.63 4.51 -0.45
N ILE A 36 -2.47 3.19 -0.49
CA ILE A 36 -1.68 2.51 -1.54
C ILE A 36 -2.31 2.75 -2.91
N ILE A 37 -3.62 2.48 -3.05
CA ILE A 37 -4.33 2.63 -4.31
C ILE A 37 -4.25 4.09 -4.79
N PHE A 38 -4.51 5.04 -3.90
CA PHE A 38 -4.42 6.46 -4.21
C PHE A 38 -2.98 6.87 -4.60
N GLY A 39 -1.98 6.47 -3.82
CA GLY A 39 -0.59 6.86 -4.05
C GLY A 39 -0.01 6.27 -5.34
N VAL A 40 -0.23 4.98 -5.57
CA VAL A 40 0.35 4.25 -6.71
C VAL A 40 -0.42 4.56 -8.00
N LEU A 41 -1.75 4.60 -7.97
CA LEU A 41 -2.55 4.78 -9.19
C LEU A 41 -2.91 6.24 -9.47
N LYS A 42 -2.73 7.16 -8.52
CA LYS A 42 -3.14 8.57 -8.60
C LYS A 42 -4.61 8.76 -9.02
N GLN A 43 -5.46 7.79 -8.69
CA GLN A 43 -6.90 7.79 -9.01
C GLN A 43 -7.72 8.50 -7.92
N LYS A 44 -9.00 8.79 -8.22
CA LYS A 44 -9.95 9.32 -7.23
C LYS A 44 -9.99 8.42 -5.99
N GLN A 45 -10.28 9.05 -4.85
CA GLN A 45 -10.40 8.38 -3.55
C GLN A 45 -11.36 7.21 -3.65
N VAL A 46 -10.84 6.00 -3.40
CA VAL A 46 -11.62 4.77 -3.29
C VAL A 46 -11.92 4.57 -1.81
N THR A 47 -13.12 4.12 -1.49
CA THR A 47 -13.49 3.67 -0.15
C THR A 47 -13.37 2.16 -0.11
N ILE A 48 -12.65 1.63 0.89
CA ILE A 48 -12.55 0.20 1.14
C ILE A 48 -13.25 -0.10 2.46
N GLU A 49 -14.25 -0.98 2.43
CA GLU A 49 -14.99 -1.39 3.63
C GLU A 49 -14.44 -2.69 4.23
N ARG A 50 -13.71 -3.49 3.45
CA ARG A 50 -13.18 -4.80 3.87
C ARG A 50 -11.76 -4.99 3.38
N VAL A 51 -10.87 -5.44 4.27
CA VAL A 51 -9.46 -5.74 3.94
C VAL A 51 -9.31 -6.67 2.73
N GLU A 52 -10.12 -7.72 2.62
CA GLU A 52 -10.03 -8.65 1.49
C GLU A 52 -10.36 -8.00 0.15
N GLU A 53 -11.33 -7.08 0.14
CA GLU A 53 -11.69 -6.32 -1.07
C GLU A 53 -10.54 -5.39 -1.48
N GLY A 54 -9.99 -4.64 -0.53
CA GLY A 54 -8.85 -3.77 -0.80
C GLY A 54 -7.63 -4.54 -1.28
N ARG A 55 -7.38 -5.73 -0.72
CA ARG A 55 -6.27 -6.61 -1.13
C ARG A 55 -6.46 -7.10 -2.56
N GLN A 56 -7.65 -7.58 -2.90
CA GLN A 56 -7.98 -8.01 -4.25
C GLN A 56 -7.85 -6.84 -5.24
N MET A 57 -8.30 -5.65 -4.86
CA MET A 57 -8.20 -4.46 -5.70
C MET A 57 -6.76 -4.02 -5.93
N ILE A 58 -5.91 -4.05 -4.90
CA ILE A 58 -4.46 -3.80 -5.05
C ILE A 58 -3.86 -4.82 -6.01
N LYS A 59 -4.14 -6.11 -5.82
CA LYS A 59 -3.65 -7.18 -6.70
C LYS A 59 -4.06 -6.92 -8.16
N ASP A 60 -5.34 -6.72 -8.42
CA ASP A 60 -5.87 -6.59 -9.78
C ASP A 60 -5.42 -5.32 -10.49
N ARG A 61 -5.22 -4.21 -9.76
CA ARG A 61 -4.81 -2.95 -10.37
C ARG A 61 -3.31 -2.81 -10.53
N LEU A 62 -2.53 -3.50 -9.71
CA LEU A 62 -1.07 -3.41 -9.72
C LEU A 62 -0.39 -4.60 -10.42
N CYS A 63 -1.10 -5.69 -10.72
CA CYS A 63 -0.53 -6.93 -11.27
C CYS A 63 0.27 -6.80 -12.58
N HIS A 64 0.03 -5.73 -13.35
CA HIS A 64 0.72 -5.47 -14.63
C HIS A 64 1.61 -4.23 -14.59
N LYS A 65 1.90 -3.71 -13.39
CA LYS A 65 2.69 -2.48 -13.20
C LYS A 65 3.92 -2.79 -12.37
N MET A 66 5.04 -2.18 -12.74
CA MET A 66 6.21 -2.19 -11.87
C MET A 66 6.02 -1.10 -10.82
N VAL A 67 5.72 -1.48 -9.57
CA VAL A 67 5.37 -0.54 -8.50
C VAL A 67 6.34 -0.62 -7.32
N LEU A 68 6.58 0.52 -6.67
CA LEU A 68 7.40 0.62 -5.46
C LEU A 68 6.55 1.07 -4.27
N ILE A 69 6.40 0.21 -3.27
CA ILE A 69 5.69 0.53 -2.04
C ILE A 69 6.68 0.43 -0.87
N VAL A 70 6.88 1.53 -0.15
CA VAL A 70 7.71 1.58 1.05
C VAL A 70 6.80 1.72 2.27
N LEU A 71 6.95 0.77 3.20
CA LEU A 71 6.19 0.69 4.44
C LEU A 71 7.14 0.92 5.61
N ASP A 72 6.94 2.01 6.35
CA ASP A 72 7.79 2.40 7.48
C ASP A 72 7.09 2.14 8.83
N ASP A 73 7.85 1.70 9.83
CA ASP A 73 7.36 1.29 11.16
C ASP A 73 6.33 0.13 11.12
N VAL A 74 6.60 -0.89 10.29
CA VAL A 74 5.87 -2.16 10.33
C VAL A 74 6.37 -2.99 11.51
N ASN A 75 5.46 -3.40 12.39
CA ASN A 75 5.81 -4.17 13.59
C ASN A 75 5.01 -5.48 13.76
N GLN A 76 4.02 -5.74 12.90
CA GLN A 76 3.20 -6.94 12.95
C GLN A 76 3.05 -7.57 11.57
N LEU A 77 3.05 -8.90 11.52
CA LEU A 77 2.88 -9.65 10.28
C LEU A 77 1.50 -9.38 9.62
N ASP A 78 0.47 -9.16 10.43
CA ASP A 78 -0.89 -8.93 9.91
C ASP A 78 -1.02 -7.61 9.16
N GLN A 79 -0.18 -6.60 9.49
CA GLN A 79 -0.07 -5.37 8.70
C GLN A 79 0.43 -5.67 7.29
N LEU A 80 1.46 -6.51 7.16
CA LEU A 80 1.99 -6.91 5.86
C LEU A 80 0.99 -7.76 5.08
N LYS A 81 0.35 -8.73 5.73
CA LYS A 81 -0.66 -9.59 5.10
C LYS A 81 -1.85 -8.79 4.58
N ALA A 82 -2.29 -7.77 5.31
CA ALA A 82 -3.36 -6.91 4.85
C ALA A 82 -3.00 -6.13 3.58
N LEU A 83 -1.73 -5.72 3.41
CA LEU A 83 -1.31 -4.86 2.31
C LEU A 83 -0.77 -5.63 1.09
N ALA A 84 0.02 -6.68 1.33
CA ALA A 84 0.72 -7.45 0.29
C ALA A 84 0.14 -8.86 0.11
N GLY A 85 -0.72 -9.33 1.02
CA GLY A 85 -1.24 -10.70 0.98
C GLY A 85 -0.20 -11.77 1.30
N SER A 86 -0.42 -12.96 0.74
CA SER A 86 0.52 -14.08 0.73
C SER A 86 1.39 -14.04 -0.53
N HIS A 87 2.58 -14.65 -0.43
CA HIS A 87 3.34 -15.03 -1.60
C HIS A 87 2.63 -16.23 -2.25
N ASP A 88 1.98 -15.99 -3.40
CA ASP A 88 1.42 -17.05 -4.26
C ASP A 88 2.38 -17.31 -5.41
#